data_AF-A0A957Z645-F1
#
_entry.id   AF-A0A957Z645-F1
#
_cell.length_a   1.000
_cell.length_b   1.000
_cell.length_c   1.000
_cell.angle_alpha   90.00
_cell.angle_beta   90.00
_cell.angle_gamma   90.00
#
_symmetry.space_group_name_H-M   'P 1'
#
loop_
_entity.id
_entity.type
_entity.pdbx_description
1 polymer ?
#
loop_
_entity_poly.entity_id
_entity_poly.type
_entity_poly.pdbx_seq_one_letter_code
_entity_poly.pdbx_strand_id
1 'polypeptide(L)'
;AALASADPANGEQLALARGCVGCHALDPAVTMTGPTWHNVGDTAVSRVPGESPALYFYHSITNPNLFVVPNYPANIMPANYSEQLSTQELADLIDYLLQQNGAGG
;
A
#
# COMPACT_ATOMS: atom_id res chain seq x y z
N ALA A 1 2.43 -12.59 12.90
CA ALA A 1 1.83 -13.89 12.55
C ALA A 1 1.25 -13.85 11.14
N ALA A 2 0.23 -13.01 10.86
CA ALA A 2 -0.38 -12.92 9.52
C ALA A 2 0.62 -12.54 8.39
N LEU A 3 1.53 -11.58 8.63
CA LEU A 3 2.60 -11.24 7.68
C LEU A 3 3.59 -12.39 7.42
N ALA A 4 3.76 -13.32 8.37
CA ALA A 4 4.66 -14.46 8.17
C ALA A 4 4.03 -15.55 7.28
N SER A 5 2.72 -15.48 7.06
CA SER A 5 1.95 -16.35 6.16
C SER A 5 1.33 -15.56 5.01
N ALA A 6 1.83 -14.35 4.73
CA ALA A 6 1.30 -13.51 3.68
C ALA A 6 1.60 -14.10 2.29
N ASP A 7 0.66 -13.93 1.38
CA ASP A 7 0.79 -14.30 -0.04
C ASP A 7 0.75 -13.04 -0.92
N PRO A 8 1.89 -12.58 -1.46
CA PRO A 8 1.95 -11.38 -2.29
C PRO A 8 1.19 -11.53 -3.62
N ALA A 9 1.07 -12.76 -4.16
CA ALA A 9 0.31 -12.99 -5.38
C ALA A 9 -1.19 -12.80 -5.13
N ASN A 10 -1.67 -13.23 -3.96
CA ASN A 10 -3.03 -12.90 -3.52
C ASN A 10 -3.18 -11.38 -3.26
N GLY A 11 -2.16 -10.74 -2.68
CA GLY A 11 -2.11 -9.29 -2.50
C GLY A 11 -2.30 -8.50 -3.80
N GLU A 12 -1.66 -8.93 -4.89
CA GLU A 12 -1.85 -8.33 -6.21
C GLU A 12 -3.32 -8.47 -6.69
N GLN A 13 -3.91 -9.66 -6.55
CA GLN A 13 -5.31 -9.90 -6.92
C GLN A 13 -6.27 -9.06 -6.07
N LEU A 14 -5.99 -8.90 -4.78
CA LEU A 14 -6.76 -8.04 -3.88
C LEU A 14 -6.64 -6.56 -4.29
N ALA A 15 -5.46 -6.10 -4.72
CA ALA A 15 -5.27 -4.72 -5.17
C ALA A 15 -6.15 -4.40 -6.38
N LEU A 16 -6.35 -5.38 -7.27
CA LEU A 16 -7.30 -5.30 -8.37
C LEU A 16 -8.75 -5.33 -7.87
N ALA A 17 -9.11 -6.35 -7.10
CA ALA A 17 -10.48 -6.60 -6.65
C ALA A 17 -11.04 -5.51 -5.71
N ARG A 18 -10.17 -4.84 -4.94
CA ARG A 18 -10.52 -3.78 -3.98
C ARG A 18 -10.35 -2.37 -4.55
N GLY A 19 -10.03 -2.27 -5.85
CA GLY A 19 -10.00 -1.01 -6.60
C GLY A 19 -8.76 -0.14 -6.35
N CYS A 20 -7.72 -0.66 -5.69
CA CYS A 20 -6.51 0.10 -5.35
C CYS A 20 -5.82 0.62 -6.62
N VAL A 21 -5.73 -0.24 -7.65
CA VAL A 21 -5.09 0.10 -8.93
C VAL A 21 -5.85 1.16 -9.75
N GLY A 22 -7.09 1.49 -9.35
CA GLY A 22 -7.84 2.59 -9.95
C GLY A 22 -7.29 3.97 -9.57
N CYS A 23 -6.50 4.05 -8.49
CA CYS A 23 -5.87 5.28 -8.01
C CYS A 23 -4.34 5.18 -7.90
N HIS A 24 -3.77 3.98 -7.89
CA HIS A 24 -2.32 3.76 -7.76
C HIS A 24 -1.79 2.98 -8.96
N ALA A 25 -0.65 3.42 -9.51
CA ALA A 25 0.02 2.76 -10.61
C ALA A 25 1.42 2.29 -10.22
N LEU A 26 1.85 1.15 -10.77
CA LEU A 26 3.23 0.65 -10.66
C LEU A 26 4.18 1.32 -11.65
N ASP A 27 3.67 1.84 -12.76
CA ASP A 27 4.47 2.58 -13.74
C ASP A 27 4.70 4.01 -13.24
N PRO A 28 5.95 4.44 -13.00
CA PRO A 28 6.25 5.79 -12.53
C PRO A 28 5.94 6.88 -13.58
N ALA A 29 5.76 6.53 -14.86
CA ALA A 29 5.34 7.46 -15.89
C ALA A 29 3.83 7.78 -15.84
N VAL A 30 3.04 6.98 -15.13
CA VAL A 30 1.59 7.15 -15.02
C VAL A 30 1.26 7.97 -13.77
N THR A 31 0.78 9.18 -13.98
CA THR A 31 0.26 10.02 -12.88
C THR A 31 -1.18 9.65 -12.58
N MET A 32 -1.44 9.25 -11.33
CA MET A 32 -2.77 8.89 -10.83
C MET A 32 -3.17 9.77 -9.65
N THR A 33 -4.40 9.61 -9.18
CA THR A 33 -4.92 10.31 -7.99
C THR A 33 -4.14 9.99 -6.72
N GLY A 34 -3.61 8.76 -6.59
CA GLY A 34 -2.77 8.32 -5.48
C GLY A 34 -1.28 8.25 -5.87
N PRO A 35 -0.37 8.16 -4.88
CA PRO A 35 1.06 7.98 -5.12
C PRO A 35 1.37 6.70 -5.89
N THR A 36 2.40 6.76 -6.74
CA THR A 36 2.90 5.58 -7.46
C THR A 36 3.36 4.49 -6.49
N TRP A 37 3.14 3.24 -6.87
CA TRP A 37 3.68 2.06 -6.21
C TRP A 37 5.06 1.65 -6.74
N HIS A 38 5.57 2.33 -7.77
CA HIS A 38 6.95 2.11 -8.22
C HIS A 38 7.94 2.32 -7.08
N ASN A 39 8.70 1.27 -6.74
CA ASN A 39 9.66 1.25 -5.64
C ASN A 39 9.06 1.66 -4.29
N VAL A 40 7.76 1.46 -4.07
CA VAL A 40 7.11 1.92 -2.84
C VAL A 40 7.62 1.19 -1.62
N GLY A 41 8.01 -0.09 -1.74
CA GLY A 41 8.65 -0.84 -0.67
C GLY A 41 9.96 -0.18 -0.20
N ASP A 42 10.77 0.33 -1.13
CA ASP A 42 12.02 1.03 -0.84
C ASP A 42 11.74 2.41 -0.22
N THR A 43 10.81 3.18 -0.79
CA THR A 43 10.53 4.54 -0.29
C THR A 43 9.80 4.56 1.05
N ALA A 44 9.05 3.50 1.39
CA ALA A 44 8.32 3.37 2.64
C ALA A 44 9.22 3.44 3.87
N VAL A 45 10.48 3.00 3.76
CA VAL A 45 11.48 2.99 4.85
C VAL A 45 11.71 4.39 5.45
N SER A 46 11.52 5.45 4.65
CA SER A 46 11.78 6.83 5.07
C SER A 46 10.53 7.70 5.14
N ARG A 47 9.31 7.15 5.01
CA ARG A 47 8.07 7.96 4.99
C ARG A 47 7.74 8.55 6.34
N VAL A 48 7.77 7.73 7.39
CA VAL A 48 7.46 8.13 8.75
C VAL A 48 8.62 7.75 9.66
N PRO A 49 9.31 8.74 10.27
CA PRO A 49 10.44 8.46 11.16
C PRO A 49 10.06 7.51 12.29
N GLY A 50 10.78 6.39 12.40
CA GLY A 50 10.57 5.40 13.45
C GLY A 50 9.52 4.31 13.14
N GLU A 51 8.83 4.38 12.00
CA GLU A 51 7.96 3.30 11.54
C GLU A 51 8.69 2.36 10.59
N SER A 52 8.37 1.06 10.66
CA SER A 52 8.77 0.12 9.62
C SER A 52 7.90 0.29 8.38
N PRO A 53 8.38 -0.10 7.18
CA PRO A 53 7.57 -0.10 5.96
C PRO A 53 6.22 -0.81 6.11
N ALA A 54 6.20 -1.97 6.78
CA ALA A 54 4.98 -2.73 7.00
C ALA A 54 3.97 -1.98 7.89
N LEU A 55 4.45 -1.30 8.93
CA LEU A 55 3.59 -0.49 9.80
C LEU A 55 3.05 0.74 9.05
N TYR A 56 3.90 1.39 8.25
CA TYR A 56 3.50 2.51 7.39
C TYR A 56 2.38 2.10 6.43
N PHE A 57 2.49 0.94 5.76
CA PHE A 57 1.44 0.46 4.86
C PHE A 57 0.17 0.06 5.62
N TYR A 58 0.30 -0.58 6.78
CA TYR A 58 -0.83 -0.88 7.64
C TYR A 58 -1.63 0.39 8.00
N HIS A 59 -0.94 1.45 8.46
CA HIS A 59 -1.57 2.74 8.74
C HIS A 59 -2.13 3.38 7.47
N SER A 60 -1.40 3.35 6.36
CA SER A 60 -1.86 3.94 5.09
C SER A 60 -3.17 3.29 4.59
N ILE A 61 -3.36 1.99 4.81
CA ILE A 61 -4.57 1.28 4.38
C ILE A 61 -5.72 1.43 5.39
N THR A 62 -5.42 1.34 6.68
CA THR A 62 -6.46 1.33 7.74
C THR A 62 -6.82 2.71 8.27
N ASN A 63 -5.93 3.68 8.12
CA ASN A 63 -6.09 5.07 8.53
C ASN A 63 -5.35 6.01 7.56
N PRO A 64 -5.81 6.15 6.31
CA PRO A 64 -5.07 6.82 5.22
C PRO A 64 -4.74 8.29 5.47
N ASN A 65 -5.43 8.96 6.40
CA ASN A 65 -5.15 10.35 6.76
C ASN A 65 -4.10 10.50 7.87
N LEU A 66 -3.61 9.41 8.46
CA LEU A 66 -2.54 9.45 9.45
C LEU A 66 -1.24 9.99 8.86
N PHE A 67 -0.96 9.62 7.61
CA PHE A 67 0.11 10.20 6.81
C PHE A 67 -0.36 10.39 5.37
N VAL A 68 -0.36 11.64 4.91
CA VAL A 68 -0.65 11.98 3.51
C VAL A 68 0.66 12.33 2.83
N VAL A 69 1.00 11.62 1.76
CA VAL A 69 2.20 11.90 0.96
C VAL A 69 2.16 13.35 0.46
N PRO A 70 3.25 14.13 0.57
CA PRO A 70 3.28 15.51 0.10
C PRO A 70 2.78 15.64 -1.34
N ASN A 71 2.00 16.71 -1.59
CA ASN A 71 1.35 17.03 -2.88
C ASN A 71 0.20 16.10 -3.30
N TYR A 72 -0.22 15.16 -2.44
CA TYR A 72 -1.45 14.39 -2.65
C TYR A 72 -2.61 14.92 -1.80
N PRO A 73 -3.86 14.86 -2.30
CA PRO A 73 -5.03 15.32 -1.55
C PRO A 73 -5.37 14.38 -0.40
N ALA A 74 -5.64 14.96 0.78
CA ALA A 74 -6.18 14.23 1.93
C ALA A 74 -7.64 13.79 1.68
N ASN A 75 -8.11 12.80 2.43
CA ASN A 75 -9.49 12.27 2.39
C ASN A 75 -9.95 11.68 1.04
N ILE A 76 -9.01 11.36 0.14
CA ILE A 76 -9.35 10.69 -1.13
C ILE A 76 -9.27 9.16 -1.03
N MET A 77 -8.25 8.63 -0.36
CA MET A 77 -8.15 7.20 -0.14
C MET A 77 -9.25 6.73 0.82
N PRO A 78 -10.06 5.71 0.46
CA PRO A 78 -11.16 5.25 1.31
C PRO A 78 -10.69 4.83 2.71
N ALA A 79 -11.35 5.36 3.74
CA ALA A 79 -11.00 5.10 5.14
C ALA A 79 -11.70 3.87 5.73
N ASN A 80 -12.44 3.09 4.93
CA ASN A 80 -13.21 1.94 5.38
C ASN A 80 -12.59 0.59 5.01
N TYR A 81 -11.35 0.56 4.48
CA TYR A 81 -10.69 -0.69 4.13
C TYR A 81 -10.44 -1.60 5.35
N SER A 82 -10.26 -1.04 6.55
CA SER A 82 -10.17 -1.82 7.80
C SER A 82 -11.44 -2.62 8.11
N GLU A 83 -12.59 -2.22 7.58
CA GLU A 83 -13.87 -2.92 7.74
C GLU A 83 -14.11 -3.93 6.61
N GLN A 84 -13.44 -3.76 5.47
CA GLN A 84 -13.64 -4.57 4.26
C GLN A 84 -12.61 -5.68 4.08
N LEU A 85 -11.42 -5.51 4.66
CA LEU A 85 -10.31 -6.44 4.56
C LEU A 85 -10.20 -7.25 5.85
N SER A 86 -10.15 -8.57 5.71
CA SER A 86 -9.72 -9.44 6.79
C SER A 86 -8.25 -9.18 7.14
N THR A 87 -7.83 -9.62 8.33
CA THR A 87 -6.44 -9.50 8.78
C THR A 87 -5.45 -10.18 7.82
N GLN A 88 -5.86 -11.28 7.17
CA GLN A 88 -5.00 -11.98 6.22
C GLN A 88 -4.92 -11.23 4.89
N GLU A 89 -6.04 -10.77 4.33
CA GLU A 89 -6.05 -9.97 3.09
C GLU A 89 -5.22 -8.68 3.24
N LEU A 90 -5.29 -8.04 4.41
CA LEU A 90 -4.47 -6.88 4.70
C LEU A 90 -2.97 -7.22 4.75
N ALA A 91 -2.61 -8.37 5.33
CA ALA A 91 -1.22 -8.84 5.37
C ALA A 91 -0.70 -9.16 3.96
N ASP A 92 -1.50 -9.82 3.13
CA ASP A 92 -1.18 -10.14 1.73
C ASP A 92 -0.95 -8.88 0.90
N LEU A 93 -1.83 -7.87 1.05
CA LEU A 93 -1.67 -6.56 0.40
C LEU A 93 -0.40 -5.83 0.85
N ILE A 94 -0.12 -5.83 2.16
CA ILE A 94 1.08 -5.19 2.69
C ILE A 94 2.33 -5.88 2.13
N ASP A 95 2.35 -7.22 2.11
CA ASP A 95 3.50 -7.97 1.59
C ASP A 95 3.71 -7.73 0.09
N TYR A 96 2.63 -7.68 -0.69
CA TYR A 96 2.68 -7.27 -2.09
C TYR A 96 3.31 -5.87 -2.25
N LEU A 97 2.91 -4.88 -1.45
CA LEU A 97 3.49 -3.52 -1.50
C LEU A 97 4.96 -3.48 -1.06
N LEU A 98 5.35 -4.28 -0.07
CA LEU A 98 6.74 -4.40 0.38
C LEU A 98 7.65 -4.95 -0.73
N GLN A 99 7.12 -5.81 -1.60
CA GLN A 99 7.87 -6.40 -2.71
C GLN A 99 8.02 -5.47 -3.92
N GLN A 100 7.31 -4.34 -3.96
CA GLN A 100 7.49 -3.34 -5.02
C GLN A 100 8.76 -2.52 -4.78
N ASN A 101 9.90 -3.13 -5.09
CA ASN A 101 11.24 -2.56 -5.00
C ASN A 101 11.92 -2.53 -6.38
N GLY A 102 12.96 -1.71 -6.52
CA GLY A 102 13.62 -1.45 -7.82
C GLY A 102 14.33 -2.65 -8.47
N ALA A 103 14.25 -3.83 -7.86
CA ALA A 103 14.93 -5.04 -8.30
C ALA A 103 13.99 -6.13 -8.85
N GLY A 104 12.67 -5.94 -8.92
CA GLY A 104 11.76 -7.04 -9.27
C GLY A 104 10.34 -6.67 -9.70
N GLY A 105 10.20 -5.93 -10.80
CA GLY A 105 8.99 -5.91 -11.63
C GLY A 105 9.28 -6.48 -13.01
#